data_AF-A0A432R3B0-F1
#
_entry.id   AF-A0A432R3B0-F1
#
_cell.length_a   1.000
_cell.length_b   1.000
_cell.length_c   1.000
_cell.angle_alpha   90.00
_cell.angle_beta   90.00
_cell.angle_gamma   90.00
#
_symmetry.space_group_name_H-M   'P 1'
#
loop_
_entity.id
_entity.type
_entity.pdbx_description
1 polymer ?
#
loop_
_entity_poly.entity_id
_entity_poly.type
_entity_poly.pdbx_seq_one_letter_code
_entity_poly.pdbx_strand_id
1 'polypeptide(L)'
;MLAKFAGKLLDVDVRGMEMPEPKVVVAVGSCACSGGVFRGMYNVGNGVDNFIPVDVYVPGCAARPESIIDGVVKALEILEEKRRDMELPCKCGELRGENNRRKLLAECLRRCHEGR
;
A
#
# COMPACT_ATOMS: atom_id res chain seq x y z
N MET A 1 7.83 19.16 8.04
CA MET A 1 8.61 18.48 9.09
C MET A 1 7.76 17.52 9.93
N LEU A 2 6.70 16.90 9.40
CA LEU A 2 5.90 15.86 10.06
C LEU A 2 5.24 14.94 9.01
N ALA A 3 6.06 14.25 8.22
CA ALA A 3 5.59 13.19 7.31
C ALA A 3 6.78 12.26 7.02
N LYS A 4 7.28 11.61 8.07
CA LYS A 4 8.27 10.53 8.04
C LYS A 4 8.49 10.13 9.51
N PHE A 5 8.55 8.82 9.78
CA PHE A 5 8.73 8.20 11.12
C PHE A 5 7.46 7.85 11.93
N ALA A 6 6.48 7.19 11.32
CA ALA A 6 5.44 6.46 12.08
C ALA A 6 5.40 4.94 11.80
N GLY A 7 6.38 4.37 11.07
CA GLY A 7 6.32 2.97 10.62
C GLY A 7 7.30 1.98 11.24
N LYS A 8 8.37 2.41 11.92
CA LYS A 8 9.52 1.52 12.25
C LYS A 8 9.38 0.64 13.51
N LEU A 9 8.18 0.22 13.89
CA LEU A 9 8.03 -0.69 15.05
C LEU A 9 7.01 -1.84 14.84
N LEU A 10 6.43 -1.95 13.64
CA LEU A 10 5.56 -3.07 13.25
C LEU A 10 6.07 -3.78 11.97
N ASP A 11 7.38 -3.78 11.74
CA ASP A 11 8.03 -4.55 10.66
C ASP A 11 8.08 -6.07 10.95
N VAL A 12 7.07 -6.63 11.63
CA VAL A 12 6.70 -8.05 11.47
C VAL A 12 5.61 -8.06 10.41
N ASP A 13 6.02 -7.86 9.16
CA ASP A 13 5.15 -7.82 7.99
C ASP A 13 4.55 -9.22 7.78
N VAL A 14 3.38 -9.53 8.36
CA VAL A 14 2.58 -10.72 7.97
C VAL A 14 2.24 -10.69 6.48
N ARG A 15 2.28 -9.49 5.86
CA ARG A 15 2.17 -9.29 4.42
C ARG A 15 3.44 -9.71 3.64
N GLY A 16 4.50 -10.18 4.31
CA GLY A 16 5.87 -10.20 3.77
C GLY A 16 6.49 -11.57 3.46
N MET A 17 5.80 -12.69 3.65
CA MET A 17 6.44 -13.99 3.36
C MET A 17 6.43 -14.40 1.88
N GLU A 18 5.54 -13.85 1.04
CA GLU A 18 5.48 -14.22 -0.40
C GLU A 18 5.13 -13.08 -1.40
N MET A 19 4.64 -11.92 -0.97
CA MET A 19 4.12 -10.90 -1.90
C MET A 19 5.08 -9.70 -2.09
N PRO A 20 5.53 -9.41 -3.33
CA PRO A 20 6.36 -8.23 -3.61
C PRO A 20 5.55 -6.94 -3.50
N GLU A 21 6.23 -5.85 -3.18
CA GLU A 21 5.63 -4.50 -3.23
C GLU A 21 5.59 -3.98 -4.69
N PRO A 22 4.60 -3.14 -5.07
CA PRO A 22 3.53 -2.55 -4.26
C PRO A 22 2.30 -3.46 -4.10
N LYS A 23 1.68 -3.44 -2.92
CA LYS A 23 0.50 -4.25 -2.56
C LYS A 23 -0.60 -3.42 -1.92
N VAL A 24 -1.85 -3.85 -2.12
CA VAL A 24 -3.06 -3.23 -1.59
C VAL A 24 -3.94 -4.32 -0.96
N VAL A 25 -4.50 -4.04 0.22
CA VAL A 25 -5.35 -4.96 0.96
C VAL A 25 -6.78 -4.45 0.97
N VAL A 26 -7.72 -5.28 0.52
CA VAL A 26 -9.15 -5.00 0.50
C VAL A 26 -9.86 -5.92 1.48
N ALA A 27 -10.53 -5.36 2.49
CA ALA A 27 -11.38 -6.11 3.41
C ALA A 27 -12.81 -6.16 2.87
N VAL A 28 -13.29 -7.37 2.58
CA VAL A 28 -14.65 -7.57 2.06
C VAL A 28 -15.53 -8.19 3.14
N GLY A 29 -16.62 -7.49 3.44
CA GLY A 29 -17.68 -7.94 4.32
C GLY A 29 -17.51 -7.51 5.78
N SER A 30 -18.62 -7.50 6.52
CA SER A 30 -18.71 -7.00 7.89
C SER A 30 -17.87 -7.82 8.87
N CYS A 31 -17.69 -9.13 8.61
CA CYS A 31 -16.80 -9.96 9.40
C CYS A 31 -15.33 -9.50 9.30
N ALA A 32 -14.86 -9.17 8.09
CA ALA A 32 -13.50 -8.68 7.88
C ALA A 32 -13.32 -7.24 8.39
N CYS A 33 -14.33 -6.39 8.25
CA CYS A 33 -14.27 -4.99 8.67
C CYS A 33 -14.29 -4.82 10.19
N SER A 34 -15.18 -5.52 10.90
CA SER A 34 -15.43 -5.25 12.33
C SER A 34 -15.79 -6.50 13.15
N GLY A 35 -15.61 -7.71 12.62
CA GLY A 35 -16.06 -8.96 13.24
C GLY A 35 -17.55 -9.27 13.05
N GLY A 36 -18.32 -8.38 12.41
CA GLY A 36 -19.72 -8.58 12.05
C GLY A 36 -20.59 -9.05 13.23
N VAL A 37 -21.43 -10.05 12.97
CA VAL A 37 -22.34 -10.66 13.97
C VAL A 37 -21.60 -11.42 15.08
N PHE A 38 -20.33 -11.75 14.88
CA PHE A 38 -19.50 -12.51 15.82
C PHE A 38 -18.55 -11.62 16.63
N ARG A 39 -18.77 -10.31 16.61
CA ARG A 39 -17.96 -9.35 17.37
C ARG A 39 -18.04 -9.66 18.86
N GLY A 40 -16.88 -9.75 19.52
CA GLY A 40 -16.77 -10.03 20.95
C GLY A 40 -16.76 -11.51 21.35
N MET A 41 -16.82 -12.43 20.39
CA MET A 41 -16.61 -13.85 20.67
C MET A 41 -15.12 -14.17 20.86
N TYR A 42 -14.79 -15.17 21.68
CA TYR A 42 -13.41 -15.52 22.05
C TYR A 42 -12.54 -15.94 20.85
N ASN A 43 -13.18 -16.36 19.75
CA ASN A 43 -12.54 -16.83 18.52
C ASN A 43 -12.51 -15.78 17.40
N VAL A 44 -12.91 -14.53 17.67
CA VAL A 44 -12.99 -13.48 16.64
C VAL A 44 -12.13 -12.28 17.00
N GLY A 45 -11.16 -11.98 16.14
CA GLY A 45 -10.22 -10.85 16.30
C GLY A 45 -10.81 -9.46 16.03
N ASN A 46 -12.14 -9.32 15.99
CA ASN A 46 -12.89 -8.06 15.83
C ASN A 46 -12.50 -7.18 14.62
N GLY A 47 -11.94 -7.78 13.56
CA GLY A 47 -11.56 -7.09 12.33
C GLY A 47 -10.14 -7.45 11.88
N VAL A 48 -9.92 -7.40 10.57
CA VAL A 48 -8.61 -7.71 9.97
C VAL A 48 -7.57 -6.63 10.26
N ASP A 49 -8.01 -5.41 10.55
CA ASP A 49 -7.16 -4.24 10.82
C ASP A 49 -6.20 -4.44 12.01
N ASN A 50 -6.55 -5.31 12.95
CA ASN A 50 -5.70 -5.66 14.10
C ASN A 50 -4.45 -6.48 13.70
N PHE A 51 -4.45 -7.11 12.52
CA PHE A 51 -3.38 -7.99 12.07
C PHE A 51 -2.66 -7.45 10.82
N ILE A 52 -3.43 -6.92 9.89
CA ILE A 52 -2.95 -6.44 8.60
C ILE A 52 -3.62 -5.10 8.34
N PRO A 53 -2.85 -4.03 8.02
CA PRO A 53 -3.48 -2.77 7.66
C PRO A 53 -4.40 -2.98 6.47
N VAL A 54 -5.56 -2.34 6.46
CA VAL A 54 -6.49 -2.42 5.33
C VAL A 54 -6.52 -1.08 4.60
N ASP A 55 -6.44 -1.12 3.27
CA ASP A 55 -6.50 0.09 2.45
C ASP A 55 -7.94 0.44 2.05
N VAL A 56 -8.75 -0.57 1.69
CA VAL A 56 -10.14 -0.38 1.25
C VAL A 56 -11.07 -1.33 2.00
N TYR A 57 -12.18 -0.79 2.49
CA TYR A 57 -13.24 -1.53 3.15
C TYR A 57 -14.49 -1.61 2.27
N VAL A 58 -14.98 -2.82 2.03
CA VAL A 58 -16.24 -3.09 1.34
C VAL A 58 -17.25 -3.65 2.34
N PRO A 59 -18.19 -2.85 2.87
CA PRO A 59 -19.17 -3.33 3.83
C PRO A 59 -20.19 -4.28 3.17
N GLY A 60 -20.62 -5.31 3.90
CA GLY A 60 -21.66 -6.24 3.44
C GLY A 60 -21.71 -7.55 4.21
N CYS A 61 -22.86 -8.21 4.23
CA CYS A 61 -23.03 -9.49 4.94
C CYS A 61 -24.12 -10.34 4.27
N ALA A 62 -23.94 -10.84 3.05
CA ALA A 62 -22.77 -10.79 2.15
C ALA A 62 -22.69 -9.49 1.32
N ALA A 63 -21.49 -9.09 0.89
CA ALA A 63 -21.33 -7.93 0.02
C ALA A 63 -21.96 -8.19 -1.35
N ARG A 64 -22.69 -7.19 -1.86
CA ARG A 64 -23.23 -7.23 -3.22
C ARG A 64 -22.09 -7.27 -4.23
N PRO A 65 -22.22 -8.02 -5.34
CA PRO A 65 -21.15 -8.13 -6.33
C PRO A 65 -20.76 -6.77 -6.90
N GLU A 66 -21.71 -5.85 -7.07
CA GLU A 66 -21.44 -4.48 -7.52
C GLU A 66 -20.54 -3.74 -6.53
N SER A 67 -20.82 -3.86 -5.22
CA SER A 67 -20.00 -3.24 -4.17
C SER A 67 -18.59 -3.82 -4.08
N ILE A 68 -18.43 -5.11 -4.41
CA ILE A 68 -17.09 -5.74 -4.49
C ILE A 68 -16.32 -5.15 -5.67
N ILE A 69 -16.95 -5.02 -6.84
CA ILE A 69 -16.34 -4.42 -8.02
C ILE A 69 -15.91 -2.98 -7.74
N ASP A 70 -16.78 -2.18 -7.13
CA ASP A 70 -16.47 -0.80 -6.73
C ASP A 70 -15.28 -0.74 -5.75
N GLY A 71 -15.21 -1.71 -4.82
CA GLY A 71 -14.08 -1.84 -3.90
C GLY A 71 -12.76 -2.15 -4.60
N VAL A 72 -12.78 -3.02 -5.61
CA VAL A 72 -11.60 -3.37 -6.41
C VAL A 72 -11.15 -2.19 -7.27
N VAL A 73 -12.08 -1.44 -7.88
CA VAL A 73 -11.75 -0.24 -8.66
C VAL A 73 -11.01 0.78 -7.80
N LYS A 74 -11.51 1.07 -6.59
CA LYS A 74 -10.83 1.97 -5.63
C LYS A 74 -9.45 1.44 -5.21
N ALA A 75 -9.31 0.14 -5.04
CA ALA A 75 -8.04 -0.47 -4.70
C ALA A 75 -7.02 -0.37 -5.85
N LEU A 76 -7.46 -0.43 -7.11
CA LEU A 76 -6.59 -0.22 -8.27
C LEU A 76 -6.07 1.21 -8.33
N GLU A 77 -6.89 2.22 -8.03
CA GLU A 77 -6.46 3.63 -7.96
C GLU A 77 -5.34 3.83 -6.94
N ILE A 78 -5.50 3.27 -5.73
CA ILE A 78 -4.47 3.30 -4.68
C ILE A 78 -3.21 2.53 -5.10
N LEU A 79 -3.37 1.42 -5.81
CA LEU A 79 -2.24 0.63 -6.31
C LEU A 79 -1.44 1.41 -7.35
N GLU A 80 -2.10 2.14 -8.25
CA GLU A 80 -1.43 2.98 -9.24
C GLU A 80 -0.66 4.13 -8.59
N GLU A 81 -1.20 4.75 -7.55
CA GLU A 81 -0.51 5.77 -6.75
C GLU A 81 0.73 5.17 -6.07
N LYS A 82 0.57 4.04 -5.36
CA LYS A 82 1.70 3.33 -4.72
C LYS A 82 2.76 2.89 -5.74
N ARG A 83 2.35 2.46 -6.94
CA ARG A 83 3.26 2.11 -8.02
C ARG A 83 4.06 3.32 -8.50
N ARG A 84 3.40 4.47 -8.70
CA ARG A 84 4.09 5.72 -9.08
C ARG A 84 5.08 6.16 -8.02
N ASP A 85 4.74 6.04 -6.74
CA ASP A 85 5.65 6.41 -5.66
C ASP A 85 6.89 5.49 -5.59
N MET A 86 6.71 4.21 -5.91
CA MET A 86 7.80 3.24 -6.00
C MET A 86 8.66 3.39 -7.27
N GLU A 87 8.09 3.89 -8.37
CA GLU A 87 8.81 4.21 -9.61
C GLU A 87 9.75 5.43 -9.47
N LEU A 88 9.86 6.06 -8.29
CA LEU A 88 10.63 7.29 -8.07
C LEU A 88 11.96 7.23 -7.28
N PRO A 89 12.74 6.12 -7.21
CA PRO A 89 14.15 6.23 -6.82
C PRO A 89 15.05 6.79 -7.95
N CYS A 90 14.53 6.96 -9.19
CA CYS A 90 15.28 7.59 -10.28
C CYS A 90 14.41 8.53 -11.14
N LYS A 91 14.04 9.69 -10.59
CA LYS A 91 13.41 10.79 -11.35
C LYS A 91 14.37 11.34 -12.44
N CYS A 92 14.51 10.63 -13.56
CA CYS A 92 15.14 11.15 -14.79
C CYS A 92 14.22 12.15 -15.54
N GLY A 93 12.99 12.37 -15.08
CA GLY A 93 12.02 13.27 -15.72
C GLY A 93 12.36 14.77 -15.64
N GLU A 94 13.17 15.21 -14.67
CA GLU A 94 13.59 16.62 -14.53
C GLU A 94 14.86 16.96 -15.34
N LEU A 95 15.57 15.96 -15.87
CA LEU A 95 16.82 16.18 -16.64
C LEU A 95 16.56 16.49 -18.12
N ARG A 96 15.32 16.83 -18.49
CA ARG A 96 14.92 17.12 -19.87
C ARG A 96 15.63 18.36 -20.46
N GLY A 97 16.38 19.10 -19.63
CA GLY A 97 17.23 20.24 -20.03
C GLY A 97 18.75 20.05 -19.81
N GLU A 98 19.24 18.94 -19.27
CA GLU A 98 20.67 18.76 -18.95
C GLU A 98 21.43 18.03 -20.08
N ASN A 99 22.15 18.77 -20.92
CA ASN A 99 22.85 18.19 -22.08
C ASN A 99 24.17 17.46 -21.74
N ASN A 100 24.62 17.48 -20.47
CA ASN A 100 25.91 16.93 -20.07
C ASN A 100 25.75 15.55 -19.42
N ARG A 101 26.02 14.49 -20.20
CA ARG A 101 25.89 13.08 -19.79
C ARG A 101 26.66 12.74 -18.51
N ARG A 102 27.78 13.40 -18.21
CA ARG A 102 28.54 13.17 -16.96
C ARG A 102 27.80 13.67 -15.71
N LYS A 103 27.08 14.78 -15.80
CA LYS A 103 26.28 15.33 -14.68
C LYS A 103 25.04 14.49 -14.43
N LEU A 104 24.34 14.14 -15.51
CA LEU A 104 23.25 13.16 -15.55
C LEU A 104 23.63 11.84 -14.85
N LEU A 105 24.73 11.22 -15.26
CA LEU A 105 25.20 9.97 -14.68
C LEU A 105 25.57 10.11 -13.20
N ALA A 106 26.24 11.19 -12.80
CA ALA A 106 26.61 11.42 -11.40
C ALA A 106 25.40 11.65 -10.48
N GLU A 107 24.35 12.29 -10.99
CA GLU A 107 23.11 12.56 -10.25
C GLU A 107 22.21 11.31 -10.17
N CYS A 108 22.11 10.53 -11.25
CA CYS A 108 21.50 9.20 -11.22
C CYS A 108 22.22 8.26 -10.24
N LEU A 109 23.57 8.21 -10.28
CA LEU A 109 24.36 7.37 -9.38
C LEU A 109 24.23 7.80 -7.92
N ARG A 110 24.20 9.11 -7.63
CA ARG A 110 23.94 9.63 -6.27
C ARG A 110 22.55 9.23 -5.77
N ARG A 111 21.51 9.40 -6.59
CA ARG A 111 20.13 9.03 -6.24
C ARG A 111 19.94 7.53 -6.05
N CYS A 112 20.58 6.68 -6.85
CA CYS A 112 20.61 5.23 -6.62
C CYS A 112 21.32 4.86 -5.31
N HIS A 113 22.27 5.67 -4.83
CA HIS A 113 23.00 5.40 -3.59
C HIS A 113 22.24 5.89 -2.33
N GLU A 114 21.30 6.83 -2.50
CA GLU A 114 20.42 7.36 -1.43
C GLU A 114 19.12 6.55 -1.26
N GLY A 115 18.80 5.65 -2.20
CA GLY A 115 17.65 4.75 -2.16
C GLY A 115 17.92 3.38 -1.52
N ARG A 116 18.82 3.31 -0.53
CA ARG A 116 19.11 2.11 0.26
C ARG A 116 18.71 2.30 1.72
#